data_AF-A0A840E4V6-F1
#
_entry.id   AF-A0A840E4V6-F1
#
_cell.length_a   1.000
_cell.length_b   1.000
_cell.length_c   1.000
_cell.angle_alpha   90.00
_cell.angle_beta   90.00
_cell.angle_gamma   90.00
#
_symmetry.space_group_name_H-M   'P 1'
#
loop_
_entity.id
_entity.type
_entity.pdbx_description
1 polymer ?
#
loop_
_entity_poly.entity_id
_entity_poly.type
_entity_poly.pdbx_seq_one_letter_code
_entity_poly.pdbx_strand_id
1 'polypeptide(L)'
;MSKRNKQKNRSGTVAEPAAEPVRIVATPKVKDSRAAPDRAVRPLVFGSETYKWLGIGFLLVVVGFLLMIGGRDADPSVFDAEAIYSFRRITLAPLIILAGLGVTTYAIFKK
;
A
#
# COMPACT_ATOMS: atom_id res chain seq x y z
N MET A 1 -15.35 -15.81 -75.19
CA MET A 1 -14.98 -17.24 -75.38
C MET A 1 -13.46 -17.35 -75.37
N SER A 2 -12.85 -17.97 -74.35
CA SER A 2 -12.26 -19.33 -74.39
C SER A 2 -11.15 -19.45 -75.45
N LYS A 3 -9.88 -19.77 -75.15
CA LYS A 3 -9.37 -20.82 -74.26
C LYS A 3 -7.90 -20.61 -73.83
N ARG A 4 -7.56 -21.18 -72.66
CA ARG A 4 -6.23 -21.50 -72.11
C ARG A 4 -5.44 -22.52 -72.95
N ASN A 5 -4.11 -22.44 -72.90
CA ASN A 5 -3.07 -23.52 -72.84
C ASN A 5 -1.82 -23.06 -73.61
N LYS A 6 -0.57 -23.32 -73.22
CA LYS A 6 -0.01 -24.28 -72.27
C LYS A 6 1.40 -23.79 -71.92
N GLN A 7 1.70 -23.88 -70.64
CA GLN A 7 3.02 -23.89 -70.01
C GLN A 7 4.07 -24.70 -70.79
N LYS A 8 5.25 -24.10 -71.06
CA LYS A 8 6.49 -24.82 -71.35
C LYS A 8 7.62 -24.21 -70.52
N ASN A 9 8.13 -25.04 -69.62
CA ASN A 9 9.06 -24.76 -68.53
C ASN A 9 10.52 -24.55 -68.97
N ARG A 10 11.24 -23.70 -68.20
CA ARG A 10 12.67 -23.73 -67.80
C ARG A 10 13.70 -23.44 -68.92
N SER A 11 14.76 -22.65 -68.75
CA SER A 11 15.53 -22.23 -67.56
C SER A 11 16.55 -21.15 -67.94
N GLY A 12 16.92 -20.28 -66.99
CA GLY A 12 18.01 -19.28 -67.10
C GLY A 12 17.69 -18.06 -66.23
N THR A 13 17.75 -18.16 -64.90
CA THR A 13 18.93 -17.87 -64.03
C THR A 13 19.11 -16.37 -63.74
N VAL A 14 18.61 -15.96 -62.55
CA VAL A 14 19.17 -15.03 -61.54
C VAL A 14 19.33 -13.56 -61.98
N ALA A 15 18.35 -12.70 -61.73
CA ALA A 15 18.18 -11.83 -60.53
C ALA A 15 19.04 -10.54 -60.54
N GLU A 16 18.39 -9.46 -60.97
CA GLU A 16 18.66 -8.02 -60.73
C GLU A 16 17.98 -7.62 -59.36
N PRO A 17 18.22 -6.49 -58.63
CA PRO A 17 18.83 -5.19 -59.00
C PRO A 17 19.82 -4.54 -58.00
N ALA A 18 20.51 -3.51 -58.53
CA ALA A 18 20.79 -2.18 -57.99
C ALA A 18 21.07 -1.99 -56.48
N ALA A 19 22.33 -1.64 -56.19
CA ALA A 19 22.75 -0.98 -54.96
C ALA A 19 22.06 0.39 -54.79
N GLU A 20 21.27 0.53 -53.73
CA GLU A 20 20.63 1.77 -53.30
C GLU A 20 21.64 2.74 -52.64
N PRO A 21 21.50 4.06 -52.82
CA PRO A 21 22.40 5.05 -52.21
C PRO A 21 22.20 5.15 -50.69
N VAL A 22 23.32 5.09 -49.97
CA VAL A 22 23.43 5.19 -48.51
C VAL A 22 22.76 6.48 -48.00
N ARG A 23 21.59 6.34 -47.36
CA ARG A 23 20.92 7.40 -46.61
C ARG A 23 21.69 7.66 -45.33
N ILE A 24 22.19 8.88 -45.17
CA ILE A 24 22.69 9.39 -43.89
C ILE A 24 21.49 9.49 -42.92
N VAL A 25 21.42 8.55 -41.97
CA VAL A 25 20.42 8.55 -40.90
C VAL A 25 20.93 9.43 -39.75
N ALA A 26 20.05 10.33 -39.33
CA ALA A 26 20.27 11.37 -38.33
C ALA A 26 20.90 10.88 -37.02
N THR A 27 21.78 11.72 -36.47
CA THR A 27 22.25 11.63 -35.07
C THR A 27 21.08 11.62 -34.09
N PRO A 28 20.92 10.61 -33.21
CA PRO A 28 20.01 10.72 -32.10
C PRO A 28 20.67 11.60 -31.03
N LYS A 29 20.20 12.83 -30.88
CA LYS A 29 20.50 13.64 -29.70
C LYS A 29 19.74 13.03 -28.52
N VAL A 30 20.38 12.08 -27.83
CA VAL A 30 19.90 11.56 -26.54
C VAL A 30 20.06 12.69 -25.53
N LYS A 31 18.99 13.48 -25.41
CA LYS A 31 18.82 14.38 -24.27
C LYS A 31 18.57 13.45 -23.09
N ASP A 32 19.62 13.19 -22.31
CA ASP A 32 19.52 12.56 -21.00
C ASP A 32 18.67 13.46 -20.09
N SER A 33 17.36 13.40 -20.30
CA SER A 33 16.36 13.81 -19.33
C SER A 33 16.36 12.75 -18.24
N ARG A 34 17.45 12.65 -17.47
CA ARG A 34 17.40 12.08 -16.13
C ARG A 34 16.65 13.08 -15.28
N ALA A 35 15.33 13.06 -15.43
CA ALA A 35 14.42 13.60 -14.45
C ALA A 35 14.83 13.00 -13.10
N ALA A 36 15.06 13.87 -12.11
CA ALA A 36 15.18 13.46 -10.72
C ALA A 36 14.06 12.45 -10.40
N PRO A 37 14.29 11.45 -9.54
CA PRO A 37 13.26 10.49 -9.20
C PRO A 37 12.05 11.30 -8.75
N ASP A 38 10.98 11.22 -9.53
CA ASP A 38 9.69 11.80 -9.18
C ASP A 38 9.43 11.37 -7.75
N ARG A 39 9.35 12.33 -6.82
CA ARG A 39 9.12 12.02 -5.41
C ARG A 39 7.79 11.30 -5.41
N ALA A 40 7.84 9.97 -5.37
CA ALA A 40 6.65 9.15 -5.39
C ALA A 40 5.86 9.51 -4.13
N VAL A 41 4.92 10.43 -4.28
CA VAL A 41 3.97 10.81 -3.24
C VAL A 41 3.08 9.59 -3.09
N ARG A 42 3.47 8.71 -2.15
CA ARG A 42 2.69 7.53 -1.85
C ARG A 42 1.33 8.00 -1.35
N PRO A 43 0.23 7.66 -2.03
CA PRO A 43 -1.09 8.04 -1.54
C PRO A 43 -1.31 7.36 -0.18
N LEU A 44 -1.83 8.12 0.78
CA LEU A 44 -2.22 7.57 2.07
C LEU A 44 -3.33 6.53 1.86
N VAL A 45 -3.28 5.43 2.62
CA VAL A 45 -4.25 4.33 2.50
C VAL A 45 -5.66 4.74 2.94
N PHE A 46 -5.73 5.73 3.84
CA PHE A 46 -6.96 6.25 4.44
C PHE A 46 -7.04 7.78 4.31
N GLY A 47 -8.26 8.32 4.39
CA GLY A 47 -8.50 9.77 4.44
C GLY A 47 -8.13 10.38 5.80
N SER A 48 -7.96 11.70 5.84
CA SER A 48 -7.61 12.44 7.07
C SER A 48 -8.61 12.25 8.20
N GLU A 49 -9.90 12.10 7.88
CA GLU A 49 -10.97 11.85 8.84
C GLU A 49 -10.78 10.49 9.54
N THR A 50 -10.47 9.42 8.81
CA THR A 50 -10.19 8.09 9.39
C THR A 50 -9.00 8.15 10.35
N TYR A 51 -7.95 8.90 10.03
CA TYR A 51 -6.81 9.07 10.93
C TYR A 51 -7.18 9.79 12.23
N LYS A 52 -8.13 10.73 12.20
CA LYS A 52 -8.66 11.35 13.43
C LYS A 52 -9.39 10.33 14.31
N TRP A 53 -10.27 9.53 13.71
CA TRP A 53 -11.00 8.47 14.44
C TRP A 53 -10.05 7.39 14.99
N LEU A 54 -9.02 7.03 14.22
CA LEU A 54 -7.98 6.10 14.67
C LEU A 54 -7.20 6.66 15.87
N GLY A 55 -6.86 7.96 15.84
CA GLY A 55 -6.22 8.65 16.96
C GLY A 55 -7.08 8.68 18.22
N ILE A 56 -8.38 8.92 18.08
CA ILE A 56 -9.33 8.88 19.21
C ILE A 56 -9.42 7.47 19.80
N GLY A 57 -9.58 6.45 18.95
CA GLY A 57 -9.65 5.06 19.41
C GLY A 57 -8.35 4.61 20.09
N PHE A 58 -7.19 5.00 19.55
CA PHE A 58 -5.89 4.76 20.17
C PHE A 58 -5.79 5.43 21.55
N LEU A 59 -6.20 6.69 21.68
CA LEU A 59 -6.18 7.41 22.95
C LEU A 59 -7.05 6.71 24.01
N LEU A 60 -8.23 6.23 23.63
CA LEU A 60 -9.10 5.46 24.54
C LEU A 60 -8.42 4.19 25.04
N VAL A 61 -7.77 3.44 24.16
CA VAL A 61 -7.02 2.23 24.53
C VAL A 61 -5.89 2.55 25.51
N VAL A 62 -5.10 3.60 25.22
CA VAL A 62 -4.02 4.06 26.11
C VAL A 62 -4.56 4.46 27.48
N VAL A 63 -5.65 5.22 27.53
CA VAL A 63 -6.31 5.61 28.78
C VAL A 63 -6.79 4.38 29.54
N GLY A 64 -7.43 3.42 28.88
CA GLY A 64 -7.87 2.17 29.50
C GLY A 64 -6.73 1.39 30.14
N PHE A 65 -5.59 1.25 29.46
CA PHE A 65 -4.39 0.65 30.04
C PHE A 65 -3.82 1.47 31.20
N LEU A 66 -3.80 2.81 31.09
CA LEU A 66 -3.37 3.69 32.18
C LEU A 66 -4.22 3.50 33.44
N LEU A 67 -5.53 3.32 33.31
CA LEU A 67 -6.40 3.04 34.45
C LEU A 67 -6.08 1.70 35.14
N MET A 68 -5.54 0.72 34.41
CA MET A 68 -5.10 -0.56 34.98
C MET A 68 -3.77 -0.43 35.75
N ILE A 69 -3.00 0.64 35.56
CA ILE A 69 -1.73 0.83 36.27
C ILE A 69 -2.00 0.99 37.79
N GLY A 70 -1.17 0.31 38.58
CA GLY A 70 -1.20 0.32 40.05
C GLY A 70 -1.79 -0.96 40.65
N GLY A 71 -2.03 -0.95 41.96
CA GLY A 71 -2.42 -2.16 42.71
C GLY A 71 -1.22 -3.00 43.14
N ARG A 72 -0.03 -2.41 43.04
CA ARG A 72 1.21 -2.98 43.53
C ARG A 72 1.54 -2.28 44.84
N ASP A 73 1.56 -3.04 45.92
CA ASP A 73 2.03 -2.57 47.21
C ASP A 73 3.56 -2.45 47.24
N ALA A 74 4.05 -1.60 48.14
CA ALA A 74 5.48 -1.43 48.38
C ALA A 74 6.12 -2.68 48.98
N ASP A 75 5.36 -3.43 49.79
CA ASP A 75 5.79 -4.69 50.39
C ASP A 75 5.11 -5.87 49.67
N PRO A 76 5.86 -6.73 48.95
CA PRO A 76 5.31 -7.86 48.21
C PRO A 76 4.73 -8.97 49.12
N SER A 77 4.93 -8.89 50.43
CA SER A 77 4.36 -9.83 51.40
C SER A 77 2.94 -9.45 51.86
N VAL A 78 2.47 -8.25 51.54
CA VAL A 78 1.13 -7.75 51.86
C VAL A 78 0.28 -7.73 50.59
N PHE A 79 -0.93 -8.29 50.67
CA PHE A 79 -1.87 -8.32 49.55
C PHE A 79 -3.04 -7.36 49.81
N ASP A 80 -3.02 -6.18 49.19
CA ASP A 80 -4.17 -5.28 49.19
C ASP A 80 -5.21 -5.69 48.13
N ALA A 81 -6.21 -6.44 48.60
CA ALA A 81 -7.32 -6.92 47.80
C ALA A 81 -8.18 -5.77 47.22
N GLU A 82 -8.35 -4.65 47.93
CA GLU A 82 -9.14 -3.52 47.42
C GLU A 82 -8.41 -2.80 46.29
N ALA A 83 -7.10 -2.63 46.44
CA ALA A 83 -6.28 -2.00 45.41
C ALA A 83 -6.28 -2.84 44.13
N ILE A 84 -6.15 -4.17 44.23
CA ILE A 84 -6.09 -5.07 43.06
C ILE A 84 -7.49 -5.28 42.46
N TYR A 85 -8.48 -5.59 43.28
CA TYR A 85 -9.84 -5.93 42.83
C TYR A 85 -10.79 -4.72 42.76
N SER A 86 -10.24 -3.53 42.52
CA SER A 86 -11.05 -2.33 42.32
C SER A 86 -11.95 -2.47 41.09
N PHE A 87 -13.23 -2.11 41.23
CA PHE A 87 -14.20 -2.03 40.12
C PHE A 87 -13.66 -1.21 38.93
N ARG A 88 -12.84 -0.19 39.20
CA ARG A 88 -12.21 0.60 38.15
C ARG A 88 -11.31 -0.24 37.23
N ARG A 89 -10.62 -1.26 37.75
CA ARG A 89 -9.66 -2.07 36.98
C ARG A 89 -10.26 -3.34 36.41
N ILE A 90 -11.20 -3.96 37.12
CA ILE A 90 -11.85 -5.20 36.65
C ILE A 90 -12.88 -4.88 35.56
N THR A 91 -13.65 -3.81 35.72
CA THR A 91 -14.81 -3.53 34.85
C THR A 91 -14.60 -2.28 34.01
N LEU A 92 -14.30 -1.14 34.65
CA LEU A 92 -14.27 0.14 33.92
C LEU A 92 -13.13 0.19 32.89
N ALA A 93 -11.90 -0.19 33.29
CA ALA A 93 -10.74 -0.13 32.42
C ALA A 93 -10.85 -1.06 31.20
N PRO A 94 -11.22 -2.36 31.33
CA PRO A 94 -11.41 -3.22 30.17
C PRO A 94 -12.52 -2.74 29.24
N LEU A 95 -13.59 -2.17 29.80
CA LEU A 95 -14.70 -1.63 28.99
C LEU A 95 -14.25 -0.43 28.16
N ILE A 96 -13.40 0.45 28.70
CA ILE A 96 -12.80 1.56 27.95
C ILE A 96 -11.90 1.05 26.82
N ILE A 97 -11.10 0.01 27.08
CA ILE A 97 -10.24 -0.61 26.05
C ILE A 97 -11.11 -1.18 24.93
N LEU A 98 -12.16 -1.93 25.26
CA LEU A 98 -13.10 -2.49 24.28
C LEU A 98 -13.81 -1.39 23.47
N ALA A 99 -14.22 -0.29 24.12
CA ALA A 99 -14.78 0.86 23.42
C ALA A 99 -13.77 1.48 22.45
N GLY A 100 -12.50 1.65 22.87
CA GLY A 100 -11.42 2.14 22.01
C GLY A 100 -11.18 1.25 20.80
N LEU A 101 -11.12 -0.08 21.00
CA LEU A 101 -11.00 -1.07 19.93
C LEU A 101 -12.22 -1.04 18.98
N GLY A 102 -13.42 -0.87 19.54
CA GLY A 102 -14.65 -0.69 18.76
C GLY A 102 -14.59 0.56 17.88
N VAL A 103 -14.12 1.69 18.43
CA VAL A 103 -13.93 2.94 17.69
C VAL A 103 -12.90 2.77 16.57
N THR A 104 -11.75 2.12 16.83
CA THR A 104 -10.75 1.87 15.77
C THR A 104 -11.31 0.94 14.68
N THR A 105 -12.09 -0.06 15.06
CA THR A 105 -12.74 -0.99 14.12
C THR A 105 -13.74 -0.24 13.24
N TYR A 106 -14.59 0.58 13.86
CA TYR A 106 -15.53 1.45 13.15
C TYR A 106 -14.81 2.44 12.23
N ALA A 107 -13.70 3.04 12.67
CA ALA A 107 -12.91 3.97 11.86
C ALA A 107 -12.40 3.35 10.56
N ILE A 108 -11.96 2.09 10.62
CA ILE A 108 -11.47 1.34 9.46
C ILE A 108 -12.62 0.98 8.52
N PHE A 109 -13.79 0.60 9.05
CA PHE A 109 -14.96 0.28 8.23
C PHE A 109 -15.68 1.51 7.68
N LYS A 110 -15.54 2.68 8.31
CA LYS A 110 -16.07 3.98 7.85
C LYS A 110 -15.31 4.52 6.62
N LYS A 111 -14.33 3.76 6.10
CA LYS A 111 -13.57 4.11 4.90
C LYS A 111 -14.47 4.48 3.72
#